data_AF-A0A0Q7FPD1-F1
#
_entry.id   AF-A0A0Q7FPD1-F1
#
_cell.length_a   1.000
_cell.length_b   1.000
_cell.length_c   1.000
_cell.angle_alpha   90.00
_cell.angle_beta   90.00
_cell.angle_gamma   90.00
#
_symmetry.space_group_name_H-M   'P 1'
#
loop_
_entity.id
_entity.type
_entity.pdbx_description
1 polymer ?
#
loop_
_entity_poly.entity_id
_entity_poly.type
_entity_poly.pdbx_seq_one_letter_code
_entity_poly.pdbx_strand_id
1 'polypeptide(L)'
;MNIIELFEELKIDKNNILLFSPEDLIRIEKQVNVEKRINQDIDVNVANNLILALKEYRQELYFIVSNRILYNLFSKKNYSRHNFPSPQREYDFEKIQSFINQFLNDDLVLFFDQHLSQNKFDFINDIFDFKDCFPEDALFQLNKKLNGKVDAILVNLSQNNSANMPAISYVEYRSFYVLLSYFSSIEMDNKIRSLVNIVSERYNANKQSDFYMTCISSMQGYVAYDPSLTDILVSNREAVYSNSIDRGSSDSSSGLSGKTIFFIVLAVIKILSLFARCH
;
A
#
# COMPACT_ATOMS: atom_id res chain seq x y z
N MET A 1 13.29 -18.34 7.92
CA MET A 1 14.00 -18.07 6.66
C MET A 1 13.31 -18.87 5.55
N ASN A 2 13.12 -18.31 4.37
CA ASN A 2 12.53 -19.03 3.21
C ASN A 2 13.59 -19.41 2.15
N ILE A 3 13.16 -20.08 1.07
CA ILE A 3 14.08 -20.59 0.04
C ILE A 3 14.79 -19.48 -0.74
N ILE A 4 14.19 -18.29 -0.88
CA ILE A 4 14.80 -17.15 -1.58
C ILE A 4 15.82 -16.44 -0.68
N GLU A 5 15.54 -16.33 0.62
CA GLU A 5 16.52 -15.86 1.60
C GLU A 5 17.77 -16.76 1.62
N LEU A 6 17.58 -18.09 1.62
CA LEU A 6 18.69 -19.05 1.56
C LEU A 6 19.44 -18.98 0.22
N PHE A 7 18.72 -18.85 -0.90
CA PHE A 7 19.33 -18.68 -2.21
C PHE A 7 20.27 -17.46 -2.26
N GLU A 8 19.83 -16.33 -1.70
CA GLU A 8 20.61 -15.10 -1.56
C GLU A 8 21.82 -15.28 -0.62
N GLU A 9 21.63 -15.91 0.54
CA GLU A 9 22.69 -16.14 1.53
C GLU A 9 23.84 -16.98 0.94
N LEU A 10 23.48 -18.01 0.16
CA LEU A 10 24.44 -18.89 -0.51
C LEU A 10 25.09 -18.25 -1.75
N LYS A 11 24.65 -17.06 -2.15
CA LYS A 11 25.14 -16.32 -3.32
C LYS A 11 25.08 -17.16 -4.60
N ILE A 12 24.01 -17.92 -4.76
CA ILE A 12 23.79 -18.74 -5.96
C ILE A 12 23.61 -17.78 -7.16
N ASP A 13 24.29 -18.09 -8.27
CA ASP A 13 24.26 -17.21 -9.44
C ASP A 13 22.90 -17.27 -10.14
N LYS A 14 22.08 -16.24 -9.88
CA LYS A 14 20.76 -16.07 -10.49
C LYS A 14 20.76 -16.01 -12.02
N ASN A 15 21.87 -15.60 -12.64
CA ASN A 15 21.93 -15.46 -14.10
C ASN A 15 22.04 -16.82 -14.81
N ASN A 16 22.52 -17.85 -14.10
CA ASN A 16 22.85 -19.15 -14.66
C ASN A 16 21.95 -20.29 -14.19
N ILE A 17 20.89 -20.01 -13.41
CA ILE A 17 19.98 -21.04 -12.87
C ILE A 17 19.47 -22.00 -13.95
N LEU A 18 19.08 -21.46 -15.11
CA LEU A 18 18.54 -22.24 -16.21
C LEU A 18 19.60 -23.13 -16.89
N LEU A 19 20.88 -22.86 -16.67
CA LEU A 19 22.02 -23.53 -17.30
C LEU A 19 22.76 -24.48 -16.36
N PHE A 20 22.34 -24.62 -15.10
CA PHE A 20 23.03 -25.48 -14.14
C PHE A 20 23.09 -26.93 -14.60
N SER A 21 24.32 -27.46 -14.65
CA SER A 21 24.58 -28.87 -14.92
C SER A 21 24.24 -29.73 -13.68
N PRO A 22 24.15 -31.07 -13.84
CA PRO A 22 24.05 -31.97 -12.69
C PRO A 22 25.18 -31.78 -11.66
N GLU A 23 26.41 -31.51 -12.12
CA GLU A 23 27.56 -31.24 -11.27
C GLU A 23 27.41 -29.92 -10.48
N ASP A 24 26.86 -28.88 -11.11
CA ASP A 24 26.55 -27.61 -10.42
C ASP A 24 25.52 -27.83 -9.31
N LEU A 25 24.47 -28.59 -9.60
CA LEU A 25 23.43 -28.93 -8.61
C LEU A 25 24.02 -29.73 -7.44
N ILE A 26 24.92 -30.68 -7.70
CA ILE A 26 25.63 -31.43 -6.65
C ILE A 26 26.51 -30.50 -5.80
N ARG A 27 27.19 -29.51 -6.42
CA ARG A 27 27.99 -28.53 -5.69
C ARG A 27 27.11 -27.67 -4.78
N ILE A 28 25.99 -27.16 -5.29
CA ILE A 28 25.04 -26.37 -4.51
C ILE A 28 24.45 -27.20 -3.37
N GLU A 29 24.09 -28.46 -3.63
CA GLU A 29 23.58 -29.38 -2.61
C GLU A 29 24.59 -29.63 -1.48
N LYS A 30 25.88 -29.77 -1.82
CA LYS A 30 26.94 -29.83 -0.80
C LYS A 30 27.05 -28.52 -0.02
N GLN A 31 26.97 -27.38 -0.69
CA GLN A 31 27.03 -26.07 -0.04
C GLN A 31 25.86 -25.86 0.94
N VAL A 32 24.63 -26.15 0.52
CA VAL A 32 23.43 -26.12 1.37
C VAL A 32 23.60 -27.02 2.60
N ASN A 33 24.11 -28.23 2.42
CA ASN A 33 24.31 -29.17 3.53
C ASN A 33 25.40 -28.73 4.51
N VAL A 34 26.43 -28.00 4.05
CA VAL A 34 27.45 -27.40 4.92
C VAL A 34 26.84 -26.23 5.69
N GLU A 35 26.17 -25.32 5.00
CA GLU A 35 25.59 -24.12 5.63
C GLU A 35 24.56 -24.49 6.71
N LYS A 36 23.70 -25.46 6.41
CA LYS A 36 22.73 -26.02 7.37
C LYS A 36 23.37 -26.56 8.66
N ARG A 37 24.62 -27.02 8.62
CA ARG A 37 25.34 -27.51 9.83
C ARG A 37 25.92 -26.38 10.66
N ILE A 38 26.19 -25.25 10.02
CA ILE A 38 26.84 -24.08 10.64
C ILE A 38 25.78 -23.12 11.18
N ASN A 39 24.74 -22.86 10.39
CA ASN A 39 23.66 -21.93 10.70
C ASN A 39 22.41 -22.70 11.17
N GLN A 40 22.08 -22.57 12.46
CA GLN A 40 20.93 -23.23 13.09
C GLN A 40 19.58 -22.64 12.64
N ASP A 41 19.58 -21.46 12.02
CA ASP A 41 18.36 -20.83 11.51
C ASP A 41 17.88 -21.46 10.19
N ILE A 42 18.71 -22.31 9.58
CA ILE A 42 18.39 -23.03 8.34
C ILE A 42 17.66 -24.32 8.68
N ASP A 43 16.33 -24.28 8.57
CA ASP A 43 15.50 -25.47 8.66
C ASP A 43 15.88 -26.49 7.58
N VAL A 44 15.90 -27.77 7.97
CA VAL A 44 16.04 -28.94 7.09
C VAL A 44 15.08 -28.85 5.91
N ASN A 45 13.84 -28.42 6.16
CA ASN A 45 12.84 -28.32 5.11
C ASN A 45 13.17 -27.23 4.09
N VAL A 46 13.65 -26.06 4.54
CA VAL A 46 14.04 -24.95 3.66
C VAL A 46 15.20 -25.35 2.76
N ALA A 47 16.21 -26.02 3.33
CA ALA A 47 17.34 -26.57 2.59
C ALA A 47 16.87 -27.57 1.51
N ASN A 48 16.04 -28.54 1.89
CA ASN A 48 15.53 -29.55 0.96
C ASN A 48 14.64 -28.91 -0.13
N ASN A 49 13.81 -27.94 0.23
CA ASN A 49 12.92 -27.24 -0.69
C ASN A 49 13.69 -26.38 -1.71
N LEU A 50 14.79 -25.74 -1.30
CA LEU A 50 15.64 -25.02 -2.25
C LEU A 50 16.27 -25.99 -3.27
N ILE A 51 16.75 -27.14 -2.83
CA ILE A 51 17.31 -28.17 -3.73
C ILE A 51 16.22 -28.72 -4.66
N LEU A 52 15.01 -28.95 -4.16
CA LEU A 52 13.87 -29.36 -4.97
C LEU A 52 13.53 -28.29 -6.02
N ALA A 53 13.47 -27.02 -5.63
CA ALA A 53 13.22 -25.91 -6.54
C ALA A 53 14.28 -25.81 -7.65
N LEU A 54 15.55 -25.98 -7.30
CA LEU A 54 16.66 -25.98 -8.27
C LEU A 54 16.67 -27.20 -9.21
N LYS A 55 16.11 -28.34 -8.81
CA LYS A 55 16.07 -29.55 -9.63
C LYS A 55 14.85 -29.55 -10.55
N GLU A 56 13.67 -29.31 -9.99
CA GLU A 56 12.37 -29.55 -10.63
C GLU A 56 11.63 -28.27 -11.04
N TYR A 57 11.94 -27.11 -10.45
CA TYR A 57 11.19 -25.85 -10.64
C TYR A 57 12.10 -24.68 -11.06
N ARG A 58 13.07 -24.94 -11.94
CA ARG A 58 14.11 -23.95 -12.30
C ARG A 58 13.54 -22.71 -12.99
N GLN A 59 12.50 -22.88 -13.80
CA GLN A 59 11.90 -21.78 -14.56
C GLN A 59 11.15 -20.84 -13.63
N GLU A 60 10.39 -21.42 -12.70
CA GLU A 60 9.61 -20.71 -11.70
C GLU A 60 10.54 -20.00 -10.71
N LEU A 61 11.59 -20.68 -10.22
CA LEU A 61 12.60 -20.07 -9.38
C LEU A 61 13.30 -18.91 -10.10
N TYR A 62 13.70 -19.11 -11.37
CA TYR A 62 14.31 -18.06 -12.18
C TYR A 62 13.39 -16.84 -12.33
N PHE A 63 12.10 -17.04 -12.57
CA PHE A 63 11.11 -15.97 -12.64
C PHE A 63 11.10 -15.13 -11.36
N ILE A 64 11.06 -15.78 -10.19
CA ILE A 64 11.08 -15.08 -8.90
C ILE A 64 12.38 -14.28 -8.71
N VAL A 65 13.55 -14.90 -8.96
CA VAL A 65 14.85 -14.24 -8.67
C VAL A 65 15.29 -13.21 -9.70
N SER A 66 14.72 -13.26 -10.91
CA SER A 66 14.96 -12.27 -11.96
C SER A 66 14.01 -11.07 -11.85
N ASN A 67 12.93 -11.20 -11.06
CA ASN A 67 11.97 -10.13 -10.84
C ASN A 67 12.30 -9.31 -9.60
N ARG A 68 12.54 -8.00 -9.75
CA ARG A 68 12.89 -7.12 -8.63
C ARG A 68 11.86 -7.15 -7.49
N ILE A 69 10.58 -7.09 -7.81
CA ILE A 69 9.50 -6.91 -6.82
C ILE A 69 9.35 -8.20 -6.01
N LEU A 70 9.22 -9.34 -6.70
CA LEU A 70 9.10 -10.64 -6.05
C LEU A 70 10.38 -11.04 -5.32
N TYR A 71 11.55 -10.77 -5.89
CA TYR A 71 12.81 -11.02 -5.20
C TYR A 71 12.93 -10.23 -3.92
N ASN A 72 12.72 -8.90 -3.97
CA ASN A 72 12.81 -8.05 -2.79
C ASN A 72 11.81 -8.45 -1.71
N LEU A 73 10.59 -8.84 -2.11
CA LEU A 73 9.56 -9.38 -1.22
C LEU A 73 10.08 -10.61 -0.46
N PHE A 74 10.50 -11.65 -1.18
CA PHE A 74 10.84 -12.93 -0.56
C PHE A 74 12.24 -12.93 0.07
N SER A 75 13.20 -12.19 -0.47
CA SER A 75 14.56 -12.07 0.09
C SER A 75 14.63 -11.09 1.27
N LYS A 76 13.57 -10.30 1.51
CA LYS A 76 13.53 -9.21 2.50
C LYS A 76 14.65 -8.20 2.30
N LYS A 77 15.03 -7.93 1.04
CA LYS A 77 16.03 -6.94 0.63
C LYS A 77 15.38 -5.84 -0.20
N ASN A 78 16.11 -4.75 -0.42
CA ASN A 78 15.66 -3.65 -1.27
C ASN A 78 16.70 -3.37 -2.35
N TYR A 79 16.79 -4.25 -3.34
CA TYR A 79 17.68 -4.07 -4.47
C TYR A 79 17.08 -3.12 -5.51
N SER A 80 17.98 -2.38 -6.16
CA SER A 80 17.66 -1.47 -7.25
C SER A 80 17.37 -2.22 -8.55
N ARG A 81 16.71 -1.57 -9.51
CA ARG A 81 16.43 -2.15 -10.85
C ARG A 81 17.69 -2.59 -11.60
N HIS A 82 18.84 -1.97 -11.31
CA HIS A 82 20.09 -2.23 -12.03
C HIS A 82 20.67 -3.61 -11.69
N ASN A 83 20.19 -4.23 -10.61
CA ASN A 83 20.61 -5.56 -10.17
C ASN A 83 19.84 -6.67 -10.89
N PHE A 84 18.87 -6.37 -11.75
CA PHE A 84 17.97 -7.35 -12.36
C PHE A 84 17.99 -7.25 -13.88
N PRO A 85 17.83 -8.39 -14.59
CA PRO A 85 17.64 -8.38 -16.03
C PRO A 85 16.33 -7.69 -16.40
N SER A 86 16.12 -7.49 -17.71
CA SER A 86 14.82 -7.05 -18.20
C SER A 86 13.75 -8.10 -17.85
N PRO A 87 12.54 -7.69 -17.44
CA PRO A 87 11.48 -8.63 -17.08
C PRO A 87 11.18 -9.60 -18.22
N GLN A 88 10.99 -10.88 -17.88
CA GLN A 88 10.43 -11.85 -18.83
C GLN A 88 9.00 -11.45 -19.15
N ARG A 89 8.67 -11.39 -20.45
CA ARG A 89 7.35 -10.95 -20.93
C ARG A 89 6.32 -12.08 -20.98
N GLU A 90 6.78 -13.31 -21.06
CA GLU A 90 5.92 -14.50 -21.13
C GLU A 90 6.29 -15.45 -20.01
N TYR A 91 5.29 -15.82 -19.21
CA TYR A 91 5.41 -16.81 -18.14
C TYR A 91 4.05 -17.48 -17.94
N ASP A 92 4.09 -18.71 -17.42
CA ASP A 92 2.91 -19.50 -17.10
C ASP A 92 2.49 -19.18 -15.65
N PHE A 93 1.46 -18.34 -15.50
CA PHE A 93 1.04 -17.84 -14.18
C PHE A 93 0.58 -18.98 -13.25
N GLU A 94 -0.03 -20.05 -13.78
CA GLU A 94 -0.49 -21.20 -12.98
C GLU A 94 0.70 -21.95 -12.36
N LYS A 95 1.79 -22.11 -13.12
CA LYS A 95 3.02 -22.72 -12.59
C LYS A 95 3.69 -21.85 -11.54
N ILE A 96 3.78 -20.54 -11.78
CA ILE A 96 4.32 -19.61 -10.78
C ILE A 96 3.45 -19.63 -9.51
N GLN A 97 2.14 -19.66 -9.66
CA GLN A 97 1.20 -19.74 -8.55
C GLN A 97 1.40 -21.03 -7.75
N SER A 98 1.52 -22.17 -8.41
CA SER A 98 1.83 -23.45 -7.76
C SER A 98 3.16 -23.41 -7.01
N PHE A 99 4.19 -22.81 -7.62
CA PHE A 99 5.50 -22.62 -6.99
C PHE A 99 5.42 -21.75 -5.72
N ILE A 100 4.77 -20.59 -5.80
CA ILE A 100 4.59 -19.70 -4.65
C ILE A 100 3.78 -20.42 -3.57
N ASN A 101 2.70 -21.12 -3.94
CA ASN A 101 1.89 -21.88 -3.00
C ASN A 101 2.72 -22.94 -2.26
N GLN A 102 3.60 -23.65 -2.97
CA GLN A 102 4.39 -24.74 -2.41
C GLN A 102 5.54 -24.24 -1.53
N PHE A 103 6.22 -23.16 -1.91
CA PHE A 103 7.50 -22.80 -1.30
C PHE A 103 7.51 -21.47 -0.54
N LEU A 104 6.55 -20.58 -0.80
CA LEU A 104 6.61 -19.17 -0.40
C LEU A 104 5.28 -18.61 0.14
N ASN A 105 4.26 -19.45 0.28
CA ASN A 105 2.92 -19.01 0.67
C ASN A 105 2.90 -18.38 2.06
N ASP A 106 3.59 -19.00 3.02
CA ASP A 106 3.62 -18.51 4.40
C ASP A 106 4.25 -17.11 4.48
N ASP A 107 5.32 -16.85 3.73
CA ASP A 107 5.93 -15.53 3.65
C ASP A 107 5.03 -14.50 2.98
N LEU A 108 4.28 -14.89 1.94
CA LEU A 108 3.32 -14.01 1.27
C LEU A 108 2.16 -13.64 2.21
N VAL A 109 1.59 -14.62 2.90
CA VAL A 109 0.51 -14.39 3.88
C VAL A 109 1.01 -13.53 5.04
N LEU A 110 2.22 -13.81 5.55
CA LEU A 110 2.84 -13.00 6.60
C LEU A 110 3.06 -11.55 6.15
N PHE A 111 3.50 -11.35 4.90
CA PHE A 111 3.66 -10.03 4.31
C PHE A 111 2.32 -9.27 4.30
N PHE A 112 1.24 -9.89 3.80
CA PHE A 112 -0.08 -9.27 3.81
C PHE A 112 -0.51 -8.89 5.23
N ASP A 113 -0.33 -9.77 6.20
CA ASP A 113 -0.77 -9.57 7.59
C ASP A 113 -0.03 -8.43 8.28
N GLN A 114 1.29 -8.39 8.11
CA GLN A 114 2.13 -7.32 8.66
C GLN A 114 1.76 -5.97 8.05
N HIS A 115 1.59 -5.89 6.73
CA HIS A 115 1.30 -4.62 6.08
C HIS A 115 -0.16 -4.16 6.29
N LEU A 116 -1.13 -5.08 6.36
CA LEU A 116 -2.51 -4.74 6.71
C LEU A 116 -2.66 -4.24 8.14
N SER A 117 -1.98 -4.88 9.11
CA SER A 117 -2.04 -4.48 10.52
C SER A 117 -1.41 -3.10 10.75
N GLN A 118 -0.39 -2.76 9.96
CA GLN A 118 0.28 -1.46 9.98
C GLN A 118 -0.38 -0.39 9.09
N ASN A 119 -1.51 -0.71 8.44
CA ASN A 119 -2.19 0.14 7.45
C ASN A 119 -1.26 0.64 6.31
N LYS A 120 -0.29 -0.19 5.93
CA LYS A 120 0.70 0.07 4.87
C LYS A 120 0.24 -0.54 3.54
N PHE A 121 -0.90 -0.07 3.03
CA PHE A 121 -1.53 -0.65 1.83
C PHE A 121 -0.72 -0.44 0.56
N ASP A 122 0.06 0.64 0.46
CA ASP A 122 0.93 0.90 -0.70
C ASP A 122 1.92 -0.24 -0.98
N PHE A 123 2.52 -0.82 0.07
CA PHE A 123 3.43 -1.95 -0.08
C PHE A 123 2.72 -3.19 -0.65
N ILE A 124 1.44 -3.38 -0.30
CA ILE A 124 0.64 -4.46 -0.86
C ILE A 124 0.32 -4.14 -2.32
N ASN A 125 -0.12 -2.92 -2.62
CA ASN A 125 -0.40 -2.48 -3.99
C ASN A 125 0.81 -2.66 -4.92
N ASP A 126 2.03 -2.40 -4.44
CA ASP A 126 3.27 -2.53 -5.22
C ASP A 126 3.53 -3.95 -5.74
N ILE A 127 3.00 -4.99 -5.07
CA ILE A 127 3.18 -6.38 -5.50
C ILE A 127 2.00 -6.93 -6.31
N PHE A 128 0.91 -6.17 -6.43
CA PHE A 128 -0.32 -6.63 -7.08
C PHE A 128 -0.25 -6.64 -8.62
N ASP A 129 0.79 -6.06 -9.21
CA ASP A 129 1.14 -6.32 -10.62
C ASP A 129 1.35 -7.82 -10.90
N PHE A 130 1.66 -8.62 -9.87
CA PHE A 130 1.81 -10.08 -9.92
C PHE A 130 0.65 -10.84 -9.28
N LYS A 131 -0.52 -10.18 -9.10
CA LYS A 131 -1.68 -10.79 -8.44
C LYS A 131 -2.05 -12.15 -9.03
N ASP A 132 -1.98 -12.30 -10.35
CA ASP A 132 -2.34 -13.56 -11.04
C ASP A 132 -1.38 -14.71 -10.73
N CYS A 133 -0.19 -14.41 -10.20
CA CYS A 133 0.76 -15.40 -9.72
C CYS A 133 0.52 -15.78 -8.24
N PHE A 134 -0.37 -15.12 -7.51
CA PHE A 134 -0.54 -15.37 -6.08
C PHE A 134 -1.56 -16.49 -5.81
N PRO A 135 -1.32 -17.35 -4.80
CA PRO A 135 -2.25 -18.41 -4.45
C PRO A 135 -3.65 -17.88 -4.11
N GLU A 136 -4.70 -18.53 -4.61
CA GLU A 136 -6.08 -18.10 -4.43
C GLU A 136 -6.48 -17.99 -2.95
N ASP A 137 -6.04 -18.94 -2.11
CA ASP A 137 -6.35 -18.91 -0.67
C ASP A 137 -5.71 -17.67 0.00
N ALA A 138 -4.45 -17.34 -0.33
CA ALA A 138 -3.81 -16.14 0.20
C ALA A 138 -4.56 -14.85 -0.20
N LEU A 139 -4.99 -14.77 -1.47
CA LEU A 139 -5.81 -13.67 -1.97
C LEU A 139 -7.20 -13.63 -1.30
N PHE A 140 -7.81 -14.78 -1.05
CA PHE A 140 -9.10 -14.89 -0.36
C PHE A 140 -8.98 -14.42 1.09
N GLN A 141 -7.95 -14.84 1.83
CA GLN A 141 -7.72 -14.38 3.21
C GLN A 141 -7.47 -12.87 3.26
N LEU A 142 -6.70 -12.34 2.32
CA LEU A 142 -6.48 -10.89 2.18
C LEU A 142 -7.79 -10.15 1.94
N ASN A 143 -8.61 -10.60 0.99
CA ASN A 143 -9.92 -10.01 0.69
C ASN A 143 -10.85 -10.06 1.91
N LYS A 144 -10.87 -11.17 2.66
CA LYS A 144 -11.65 -11.31 3.89
C LYS A 144 -11.23 -10.28 4.95
N LYS A 145 -9.92 -10.06 5.13
CA LYS A 145 -9.38 -9.05 6.08
C LYS A 145 -9.70 -7.63 5.64
N LEU A 146 -9.64 -7.35 4.34
CA LEU A 146 -10.03 -6.06 3.77
C LEU A 146 -11.52 -5.77 3.97
N ASN A 147 -12.40 -6.75 3.71
CA ASN A 147 -13.82 -6.65 4.01
C ASN A 147 -14.06 -6.34 5.50
N GLY A 148 -13.38 -7.05 6.41
CA GLY A 148 -13.48 -6.78 7.84
C GLY A 148 -13.08 -5.36 8.24
N LYS A 149 -12.10 -4.76 7.55
CA LYS A 149 -11.74 -3.34 7.74
C LYS A 149 -12.85 -2.40 7.26
N VAL A 150 -13.46 -2.66 6.11
CA VAL A 150 -14.60 -1.86 5.62
C VAL A 150 -15.79 -1.95 6.58
N ASP A 151 -16.11 -3.16 7.04
CA ASP A 151 -17.20 -3.39 8.00
C ASP A 151 -16.92 -2.66 9.33
N ALA A 152 -15.67 -2.68 9.81
CA ALA A 152 -15.26 -1.92 10.99
C ALA A 152 -15.43 -0.40 10.80
N ILE A 153 -15.11 0.15 9.64
CA ILE A 153 -15.35 1.57 9.34
C ILE A 153 -16.85 1.89 9.41
N LEU A 154 -17.68 1.09 8.73
CA LEU A 154 -19.13 1.30 8.68
C LEU A 154 -19.76 1.29 10.08
N VAL A 155 -19.35 0.35 10.94
CA VAL A 155 -19.83 0.28 12.33
C VAL A 155 -19.40 1.51 13.13
N ASN A 156 -18.13 1.92 13.03
CA ASN A 156 -17.62 3.05 13.81
C ASN A 156 -18.23 4.39 13.37
N LEU A 157 -18.41 4.61 12.06
CA LEU A 157 -18.98 5.86 11.56
C LEU A 157 -20.51 5.95 11.75
N SER A 158 -21.24 4.83 11.69
CA SER A 158 -22.68 4.81 11.94
C SER A 158 -23.02 5.11 13.41
N GLN A 159 -22.21 4.62 14.35
CA GLN A 159 -22.41 4.85 15.78
C GLN A 159 -22.00 6.24 16.27
N ASN A 160 -21.42 7.09 15.41
CA ASN A 160 -20.96 8.44 15.75
C ASN A 160 -19.96 8.48 16.93
N ASN A 161 -19.21 7.38 17.12
CA ASN A 161 -18.25 7.22 18.20
C ASN A 161 -16.94 7.95 17.87
N SER A 162 -16.88 9.26 18.13
CA SER A 162 -15.68 10.08 17.89
C SER A 162 -14.42 9.54 18.59
N ALA A 163 -14.59 8.83 19.71
CA ALA A 163 -13.50 8.17 20.43
C ALA A 163 -12.81 7.04 19.63
N ASN A 164 -13.50 6.44 18.65
CA ASN A 164 -12.98 5.33 17.86
C ASN A 164 -12.41 5.76 16.50
N MET A 165 -12.45 7.05 16.16
CA MET A 165 -11.86 7.59 14.93
C MET A 165 -10.40 7.17 14.70
N PRO A 166 -9.50 7.15 15.73
CA PRO A 166 -8.12 6.68 15.54
C PRO A 166 -8.03 5.22 15.10
N ALA A 167 -9.00 4.38 15.49
CA ALA A 167 -9.04 2.95 15.16
C ALA A 167 -9.38 2.69 13.69
N ILE A 168 -9.89 3.70 12.97
CA ILE A 168 -10.28 3.61 11.56
C ILE A 168 -9.53 4.60 10.67
N SER A 169 -8.43 5.18 11.13
CA SER A 169 -7.64 6.21 10.42
C SER A 169 -7.26 5.84 8.98
N TYR A 170 -7.18 4.55 8.66
CA TYR A 170 -6.95 4.06 7.30
C TYR A 170 -8.04 4.41 6.28
N VAL A 171 -9.23 4.85 6.73
CA VAL A 171 -10.29 5.39 5.85
C VAL A 171 -9.85 6.65 5.10
N GLU A 172 -8.82 7.35 5.59
CA GLU A 172 -8.25 8.52 4.93
C GLU A 172 -7.19 8.15 3.88
N TYR A 173 -6.82 6.86 3.75
CA TYR A 173 -5.73 6.45 2.88
C TYR A 173 -6.25 6.05 1.50
N ARG A 174 -5.87 6.80 0.46
CA ARG A 174 -6.21 6.46 -0.93
C ARG A 174 -5.76 5.04 -1.30
N SER A 175 -4.60 4.60 -0.79
CA SER A 175 -4.03 3.29 -1.07
C SER A 175 -4.84 2.12 -0.53
N PHE A 176 -5.64 2.34 0.52
CA PHE A 176 -6.63 1.37 0.99
C PHE A 176 -7.68 1.11 -0.09
N TYR A 177 -8.24 2.17 -0.67
CA TYR A 177 -9.26 2.06 -1.72
C TYR A 177 -8.73 1.51 -3.05
N VAL A 178 -7.49 1.86 -3.40
CA VAL A 178 -6.80 1.25 -4.55
C VAL A 178 -6.70 -0.26 -4.33
N LEU A 179 -6.30 -0.71 -3.14
CA LEU A 179 -6.20 -2.13 -2.83
C LEU A 179 -7.55 -2.86 -2.92
N LEU A 180 -8.63 -2.24 -2.43
CA LEU A 180 -9.98 -2.78 -2.53
C LEU A 180 -10.43 -2.98 -4.00
N SER A 181 -9.93 -2.16 -4.93
CA SER A 181 -10.29 -2.24 -6.36
C SER A 181 -9.90 -3.57 -6.99
N TYR A 182 -8.80 -4.19 -6.53
CA TYR A 182 -8.39 -5.52 -7.01
C TYR A 182 -9.36 -6.65 -6.62
N PHE A 183 -10.29 -6.37 -5.70
CA PHE A 183 -11.31 -7.28 -5.19
C PHE A 183 -12.73 -6.72 -5.38
N SER A 184 -12.90 -5.81 -6.35
CA SER A 184 -14.19 -5.20 -6.66
C SER A 184 -15.26 -6.27 -6.90
N SER A 185 -16.42 -6.10 -6.27
CA SER A 185 -17.55 -7.01 -6.38
C SER A 185 -18.83 -6.26 -6.04
N ILE A 186 -19.98 -6.83 -6.38
CA ILE A 186 -21.29 -6.26 -6.03
C ILE A 186 -21.41 -6.03 -4.51
N GLU A 187 -20.92 -6.97 -3.70
CA GLU A 187 -20.92 -6.82 -2.23
C GLU A 187 -20.05 -5.65 -1.78
N MET A 188 -18.81 -5.57 -2.28
CA MET A 188 -17.90 -4.47 -1.94
C MET A 188 -18.47 -3.13 -2.37
N ASP A 189 -19.04 -3.03 -3.58
CA ASP A 189 -19.67 -1.81 -4.08
C ASP A 189 -20.80 -1.33 -3.17
N ASN A 190 -21.63 -2.24 -2.66
CA ASN A 190 -22.69 -1.89 -1.71
C ASN A 190 -22.13 -1.34 -0.39
N LYS A 191 -21.03 -1.92 0.11
CA LYS A 191 -20.34 -1.41 1.30
C LYS A 191 -19.74 -0.03 1.04
N ILE A 192 -19.10 0.16 -0.11
CA ILE A 192 -18.52 1.46 -0.51
C ILE A 192 -19.62 2.52 -0.68
N ARG A 193 -20.74 2.21 -1.34
CA ARG A 193 -21.92 3.12 -1.42
C ARG A 193 -22.39 3.55 -0.04
N SER A 194 -22.53 2.61 0.89
CA SER A 194 -22.92 2.91 2.26
C SER A 194 -21.92 3.85 2.95
N LEU A 195 -20.63 3.59 2.76
CA LEU A 195 -19.57 4.43 3.32
C LEU A 195 -19.59 5.84 2.74
N VAL A 196 -19.73 5.98 1.42
CA VAL A 196 -19.80 7.28 0.73
C VAL A 196 -20.97 8.10 1.25
N ASN A 197 -22.15 7.48 1.40
CA ASN A 197 -23.34 8.16 1.88
C ASN A 197 -23.12 8.71 3.30
N ILE A 198 -22.60 7.88 4.22
CA ILE A 198 -22.31 8.30 5.59
C ILE A 198 -21.30 9.45 5.61
N VAL A 199 -20.17 9.30 4.91
CA VAL A 199 -19.11 10.32 4.89
C VAL A 199 -19.62 11.63 4.26
N SER A 200 -20.38 11.55 3.16
CA SER A 200 -20.93 12.72 2.45
C SER A 200 -21.99 13.45 3.27
N GLU A 201 -22.88 12.72 3.96
CA GLU A 201 -23.87 13.31 4.86
C GLU A 201 -23.18 14.09 5.99
N ARG A 202 -22.15 13.49 6.61
CA ARG A 202 -21.39 14.12 7.69
C ARG A 202 -20.57 15.32 7.21
N TYR A 203 -19.97 15.23 6.03
CA TYR A 203 -19.31 16.36 5.39
C TYR A 203 -20.31 17.50 5.12
N ASN A 204 -21.49 17.20 4.59
CA ASN A 204 -22.50 18.23 4.33
C ASN A 204 -23.02 18.88 5.62
N ALA A 205 -23.11 18.13 6.73
CA ALA A 205 -23.45 18.67 8.04
C ALA A 205 -22.34 19.55 8.64
N ASN A 206 -21.06 19.21 8.40
CA ASN A 206 -19.92 20.02 8.80
C ASN A 206 -18.89 20.10 7.68
N LYS A 207 -19.08 21.05 6.76
CA LYS A 207 -18.20 21.15 5.59
C LYS A 207 -16.75 21.48 5.99
N GLN A 208 -16.51 22.05 7.17
CA GLN A 208 -15.17 22.42 7.66
C GLN A 208 -14.36 21.23 8.19
N SER A 209 -14.91 20.02 8.21
CA SER A 209 -14.19 18.84 8.66
C SER A 209 -13.14 18.37 7.65
N ASP A 210 -11.86 18.54 8.00
CA ASP A 210 -10.72 18.01 7.23
C ASP A 210 -10.77 16.48 7.10
N PHE A 211 -11.22 15.80 8.15
CA PHE A 211 -11.37 14.35 8.17
C PHE A 211 -12.33 13.87 7.06
N TYR A 212 -13.56 14.38 7.02
CA TYR A 212 -14.52 13.94 6.01
C TYR A 212 -14.14 14.39 4.59
N MET A 213 -13.52 15.57 4.46
CA MET A 213 -12.93 16.02 3.19
C MET A 213 -11.86 15.04 2.68
N THR A 214 -10.97 14.59 3.56
CA THR A 214 -9.90 13.64 3.24
C THR A 214 -10.46 12.27 2.90
N CYS A 215 -11.45 11.79 3.67
CA CYS A 215 -12.16 10.55 3.37
C CYS A 215 -12.74 10.57 1.94
N ILE A 216 -13.56 11.57 1.59
CA ILE A 216 -14.15 11.68 0.24
C ILE A 216 -13.06 11.71 -0.83
N SER A 217 -12.00 12.48 -0.60
CA SER A 217 -10.89 12.60 -1.54
C SER A 217 -10.13 11.29 -1.75
N SER A 218 -10.03 10.45 -0.72
CA SER A 218 -9.34 9.17 -0.77
C SER A 218 -10.20 8.07 -1.38
N MET A 219 -11.52 8.11 -1.18
CA MET A 219 -12.47 7.13 -1.72
C MET A 219 -12.45 7.03 -3.25
N GLN A 220 -12.06 8.09 -3.97
CA GLN A 220 -11.86 8.04 -5.42
C GLN A 220 -10.86 6.96 -5.88
N GLY A 221 -10.01 6.47 -4.96
CA GLY A 221 -9.03 5.43 -5.27
C GLY A 221 -9.68 4.09 -5.62
N TYR A 222 -10.97 3.92 -5.31
CA TYR A 222 -11.73 2.71 -5.58
C TYR A 222 -12.28 2.68 -7.01
N VAL A 223 -11.87 1.68 -7.78
CA VAL A 223 -12.47 1.32 -9.07
C VAL A 223 -13.51 0.23 -8.80
N ALA A 224 -14.77 0.56 -9.04
CA ALA A 224 -15.92 -0.25 -8.69
C ALA A 224 -16.22 -1.29 -9.76
N TYR A 225 -16.95 -2.34 -9.35
CA TYR A 225 -17.49 -3.31 -10.29
C TYR A 225 -18.60 -2.68 -11.15
N ASP A 226 -19.44 -1.86 -10.54
CA ASP A 226 -20.41 -0.99 -11.20
C ASP A 226 -19.77 0.38 -11.52
N PRO A 227 -19.54 0.70 -12.82
CA PRO A 227 -18.88 1.94 -13.23
C PRO A 227 -19.57 3.20 -12.71
N SER A 228 -20.90 3.17 -12.50
CA SER A 228 -21.63 4.32 -11.97
C SER A 228 -21.18 4.75 -10.58
N LEU A 229 -20.70 3.79 -9.76
CA LEU A 229 -20.15 4.09 -8.45
C LEU A 229 -18.82 4.82 -8.57
N THR A 230 -17.95 4.41 -9.48
CA THR A 230 -16.68 5.12 -9.74
C THR A 230 -16.94 6.57 -10.14
N ASP A 231 -17.92 6.82 -11.01
CA ASP A 231 -18.28 8.18 -11.42
C ASP A 231 -18.77 9.04 -10.25
N ILE A 232 -19.56 8.46 -9.34
CA ILE A 232 -20.02 9.13 -8.10
C ILE A 232 -18.82 9.49 -7.22
N LEU A 233 -17.86 8.56 -7.04
CA LEU A 233 -16.68 8.78 -6.21
C LEU A 233 -15.80 9.92 -6.74
N VAL A 234 -15.60 9.96 -8.07
CA VAL A 234 -14.86 11.03 -8.74
C VAL A 234 -15.60 12.36 -8.60
N SER A 235 -16.90 12.38 -8.88
CA SER A 235 -17.73 13.59 -8.80
C SER A 235 -17.77 14.17 -7.37
N ASN A 236 -17.87 13.32 -6.35
CA ASN A 236 -17.87 13.74 -4.95
C ASN A 236 -16.55 14.40 -4.56
N ARG A 237 -15.41 13.87 -5.05
CA ARG A 237 -14.12 14.54 -4.88
C ARG A 237 -14.15 15.93 -5.49
N GLU A 238 -14.54 16.06 -6.76
CA GLU A 238 -14.54 17.36 -7.45
C GLU A 238 -15.41 18.40 -6.72
N ALA A 239 -16.56 17.98 -6.20
CA ALA A 239 -17.41 18.80 -5.36
C ALA A 239 -16.72 19.27 -4.06
N VAL A 240 -15.96 18.39 -3.40
CA VAL A 240 -15.20 18.74 -2.19
C VAL A 240 -14.04 19.69 -2.50
N TYR A 241 -13.32 19.47 -3.61
CA TYR A 241 -12.21 20.33 -4.05
C TYR A 241 -12.68 21.73 -4.47
N SER A 242 -13.80 21.85 -5.16
CA SER A 242 -14.36 23.17 -5.50
C SER A 242 -14.74 23.97 -4.25
N ASN A 243 -15.42 23.32 -3.29
CA ASN A 243 -15.77 23.96 -2.01
C ASN A 243 -14.54 24.37 -1.17
N SER A 244 -13.39 23.70 -1.30
CA SER A 244 -12.17 24.08 -0.57
C SER A 244 -11.42 25.25 -1.23
N ILE A 245 -11.47 25.35 -2.56
CA ILE A 245 -10.95 26.51 -3.30
C ILE A 245 -11.77 27.75 -2.96
N ASP A 246 -13.11 27.64 -2.92
CA ASP A 246 -14.00 28.75 -2.58
C ASP A 246 -13.70 29.32 -1.18
N ARG A 247 -13.30 28.46 -0.23
CA ARG A 247 -12.81 28.88 1.11
C ARG A 247 -11.51 29.66 1.04
N GLY A 248 -10.56 29.20 0.24
CA GLY A 248 -9.30 29.91 0.03
C GLY A 248 -9.49 31.29 -0.63
N SER A 249 -10.54 31.45 -1.44
CA SER A 249 -10.88 32.72 -2.08
C SER A 249 -11.78 33.65 -1.26
N SER A 250 -12.46 33.15 -0.20
CA SER A 250 -13.35 33.99 0.63
C SER A 250 -12.63 34.78 1.73
N ASP A 251 -11.30 34.66 1.84
CA ASP A 251 -10.46 35.39 2.82
C ASP A 251 -9.50 36.43 2.19
N SER A 252 -9.84 36.95 1.01
CA SER A 252 -9.14 38.11 0.41
C SER A 252 -10.02 39.34 0.25
N SER A 253 -10.80 39.69 1.28
CA SER A 253 -10.99 41.11 1.57
C SER A 253 -9.79 41.54 2.41
N SER A 254 -8.90 42.34 1.82
CA SER A 254 -7.80 43.01 2.49
C SER A 254 -8.34 44.06 3.47
N GLY A 255 -9.02 43.61 4.52
CA GLY A 255 -9.28 44.41 5.70
C GLY A 255 -8.01 44.45 6.53
N LEU A 256 -7.29 45.57 6.50
CA LEU A 256 -6.19 45.86 7.41
C LEU A 256 -6.55 45.38 8.82
N SER A 257 -5.81 44.40 9.34
CA SER A 257 -6.07 43.90 10.69
C SER A 257 -6.14 45.07 11.68
N GLY A 258 -7.05 45.04 12.64
CA GLY A 258 -7.18 46.11 13.64
C GLY A 258 -5.87 46.43 14.38
N LYS A 259 -4.93 45.47 14.41
CA LYS A 259 -3.56 45.68 14.91
C LYS A 259 -2.76 46.63 14.00
N THR A 260 -2.87 46.50 12.69
CA THR A 260 -2.21 47.38 11.71
C THR A 260 -2.78 48.80 11.77
N ILE A 261 -4.10 48.94 11.92
CA ILE A 261 -4.75 50.26 12.12
C ILE A 261 -4.25 50.90 13.42
N PHE A 262 -4.16 50.14 14.52
CA PHE A 262 -3.65 50.64 15.80
C PHE A 262 -2.18 51.13 15.68
N PHE A 263 -1.32 50.40 14.97
CA PHE A 263 0.07 50.83 14.73
C PHE A 263 0.18 52.08 13.86
N ILE A 264 -0.68 52.22 12.85
CA ILE A 264 -0.73 53.42 12.01
C ILE A 264 -1.17 54.64 12.83
N VAL A 265 -2.21 54.50 13.67
CA VAL A 265 -2.66 55.58 14.56
C VAL A 265 -1.55 55.99 15.54
N LEU A 266 -0.84 55.02 16.14
CA LEU A 266 0.30 55.30 17.02
C LEU A 266 1.44 56.02 16.29
N ALA A 267 1.74 55.64 15.06
CA ALA A 267 2.78 56.28 14.25
C ALA A 267 2.41 57.74 13.92
N VAL A 268 1.16 58.01 13.56
CA VAL A 268 0.67 59.37 13.28
C VAL A 268 0.70 60.24 14.52
N ILE A 269 0.28 59.72 15.69
CA ILE A 269 0.37 60.45 16.97
C ILE A 269 1.82 60.78 17.31
N LYS A 270 2.76 59.86 17.05
CA LYS A 270 4.18 60.06 17.32
C LYS A 270 4.82 61.10 16.39
N ILE A 271 4.39 61.15 15.13
CA ILE A 271 4.82 62.17 14.16
C ILE A 271 4.25 63.54 14.55
N LEU A 272 2.96 63.61 14.90
CA LEU A 272 2.34 64.86 15.35
C LEU A 272 2.96 65.40 16.65
N SER A 273 3.35 64.53 17.59
CA SER A 273 4.05 64.97 18.81
C SER A 273 5.49 65.45 18.56
N LEU A 274 6.15 64.91 17.52
CA LEU A 274 7.45 65.40 17.04
C LEU A 274 7.34 66.78 16.40
N PHE A 275 6.30 67.04 15.61
CA PHE A 275 6.04 68.36 15.03
C PHE A 275 5.63 69.40 16.08
N ALA A 276 4.87 69.00 17.11
CA ALA A 276 4.49 69.90 18.21
C ALA A 276 5.67 70.29 19.12
N ARG A 277 6.82 69.61 19.05
CA ARG A 277 8.06 69.96 19.77
C ARG A 277 9.04 70.79 18.95
N CYS A 278 8.74 71.06 17.67
CA CYS A 278 9.57 71.89 16.81
C CYS A 278 9.00 73.30 16.59
N HIS A 279 8.13 73.77 17.49
CA HIS A 279 7.54 75.10 17.44
C HIS A 279 7.60 75.83 18.79
#